data_AF-A0A2A3ZKA9-F1
#
_entry.id   AF-A0A2A3ZKA9-F1
#
_cell.length_a   1.000
_cell.length_b   1.000
_cell.length_c   1.000
_cell.angle_alpha   90.00
_cell.angle_beta   90.00
_cell.angle_gamma   90.00
#
_symmetry.space_group_name_H-M   'P 1'
#
loop_
_entity.id
_entity.type
_entity.pdbx_description
1 polymer ?
#
loop_
_entity_poly.entity_id
_entity_poly.type
_entity_poly.pdbx_seq_one_letter_code
_entity_poly.pdbx_strand_id
1 'polypeptide(L)'
;MSSAPAQASSTENANNDSSQVTVDLDHPIAFGGALTIAQDSATDHQATVESFEFMIGNGIGHYIYDSDLSLSANESLALENLADQAPGGTPAITEITFEIPEQDSSPHARSTTPDKDLTESVAEDAEQEKEQDAGDVDLAKVRDAQIGTQEAAEAEAQAAADPNKPSTRAHPNVTWFQTKDNVKGKRQLIVMESWLNSSNAKKAPFWWGSETQLYQHNKKLSSKKVRPFCPADTDDRFWADARLKGASMTMVVNDGTGDSSLKKMETYIDKEHSSDECSKGAIGFGIGKPAAMPDMKFKNGKTTTHQTVYVDMRLKPGKNSWSHVSAATKYVQNNCNPQPAGTKCMGLGLNPARNWPASLGGPKSTDMLLLNANRNWRTPTHFSWDEYADKRPKALK
;
A
#
# COMPACT_ATOMS: atom_id res chain seq x y z
N MET A 1 43.20 -42.63 10.35
CA MET A 1 41.78 -42.82 9.96
C MET A 1 40.95 -42.61 11.21
N SER A 2 40.27 -41.47 11.31
CA SER A 2 39.26 -41.21 12.33
C SER A 2 38.26 -40.24 11.74
N SER A 3 37.06 -40.74 11.45
CA SER A 3 35.94 -40.04 10.86
C SER A 3 35.15 -39.34 11.97
N ALA A 4 35.08 -38.02 11.94
CA ALA A 4 34.16 -37.26 12.79
C ALA A 4 32.75 -37.29 12.17
N PRO A 5 31.68 -37.50 12.97
CA PRO A 5 30.32 -37.45 12.46
C PRO A 5 29.89 -36.00 12.25
N ALA A 6 29.29 -35.73 11.09
CA ALA A 6 28.63 -34.47 10.79
C ALA A 6 27.38 -34.35 11.68
N GLN A 7 27.37 -33.38 12.59
CA GLN A 7 26.14 -32.92 13.25
C GLN A 7 25.34 -32.12 12.22
N ALA A 8 24.17 -32.64 11.86
CA ALA A 8 23.12 -31.88 11.20
C ALA A 8 22.59 -30.84 12.19
N SER A 9 22.90 -29.57 11.94
CA SER A 9 22.25 -28.43 12.59
C SER A 9 20.92 -28.20 11.90
N SER A 10 19.85 -28.75 12.45
CA SER A 10 18.48 -28.31 12.15
C SER A 10 18.24 -26.95 12.80
N THR A 11 18.50 -25.87 12.08
CA THR A 11 17.83 -24.60 12.35
C THR A 11 16.42 -24.74 11.82
N GLU A 12 15.49 -25.11 12.70
CA GLU A 12 14.07 -24.91 12.51
C GLU A 12 13.85 -23.42 12.20
N ASN A 13 13.53 -23.12 10.95
CA ASN A 13 12.90 -21.87 10.61
C ASN A 13 11.52 -21.92 11.25
N ALA A 14 11.34 -21.21 12.37
CA ALA A 14 10.02 -20.69 12.72
C ALA A 14 9.67 -19.63 11.67
N ASN A 15 9.25 -20.06 10.49
CA ASN A 15 8.32 -19.26 9.72
C ASN A 15 7.07 -19.19 10.60
N ASN A 16 6.79 -18.02 11.17
CA ASN A 16 5.43 -17.70 11.57
C ASN A 16 4.66 -17.58 10.26
N ASP A 17 4.24 -18.70 9.68
CA ASP A 17 3.28 -18.68 8.60
C ASP A 17 1.95 -18.29 9.26
N SER A 18 1.52 -17.05 9.02
CA SER A 18 0.22 -16.53 9.40
C SER A 18 -0.50 -16.12 8.12
N SER A 19 -1.78 -16.48 8.03
CA SER A 19 -2.60 -16.13 6.88
C SER A 19 -3.38 -14.85 7.15
N GLN A 20 -3.38 -13.94 6.18
CA GLN A 20 -4.24 -12.77 6.22
C GLN A 20 -5.62 -13.13 5.64
N VAL A 21 -6.66 -12.78 6.38
CA VAL A 21 -8.05 -12.90 5.93
C VAL A 21 -8.67 -11.52 5.95
N THR A 22 -9.23 -11.15 4.81
CA THR A 22 -9.94 -9.89 4.63
C THR A 22 -11.42 -10.19 4.52
N VAL A 23 -12.23 -9.51 5.33
CA VAL A 23 -13.68 -9.64 5.33
C VAL A 23 -14.28 -8.33 4.84
N ASP A 24 -14.83 -8.35 3.62
CA ASP A 24 -15.71 -7.30 3.11
C ASP A 24 -17.03 -7.35 3.89
N LEU A 25 -17.49 -6.20 4.39
CA LEU A 25 -18.77 -6.12 5.08
C LEU A 25 -19.90 -5.86 4.08
N ASP A 26 -21.01 -6.59 4.23
CA ASP A 26 -22.19 -6.44 3.36
C ASP A 26 -22.82 -5.06 3.42
N HIS A 27 -22.71 -4.41 4.59
CA HIS A 27 -23.09 -3.03 4.77
C HIS A 27 -22.07 -2.28 5.62
N PRO A 28 -21.90 -0.96 5.40
CA PRO A 28 -20.98 -0.18 6.21
C PRO A 28 -21.45 -0.06 7.66
N ILE A 29 -20.53 -0.25 8.62
CA ILE A 29 -20.82 -0.16 10.06
C ILE A 29 -20.01 0.95 10.74
N ALA A 30 -20.39 1.34 11.95
CA ALA A 30 -19.60 2.28 12.75
C ALA A 30 -18.30 1.64 13.27
N PHE A 31 -17.27 2.47 13.49
CA PHE A 31 -15.96 2.02 13.97
C PHE A 31 -16.03 1.19 15.27
N GLY A 32 -16.85 1.62 16.23
CA GLY A 32 -17.06 0.88 17.49
C GLY A 32 -17.69 -0.50 17.27
N GLY A 33 -18.60 -0.65 16.30
CA GLY A 33 -19.18 -1.95 15.94
C GLY A 33 -18.13 -2.90 15.33
N ALA A 34 -17.29 -2.38 14.44
CA ALA A 34 -16.19 -3.15 13.86
C ALA A 34 -15.17 -3.62 14.91
N LEU A 35 -14.90 -2.82 15.94
CA LEU A 35 -14.04 -3.20 17.06
C LEU A 35 -14.65 -4.32 17.92
N THR A 36 -15.97 -4.35 18.09
CA THR A 36 -16.66 -5.44 18.79
C THR A 36 -16.55 -6.74 18.01
N ILE A 37 -16.85 -6.72 16.71
CA ILE A 37 -16.67 -7.89 15.82
C ILE A 37 -15.23 -8.41 15.88
N ALA A 38 -14.28 -7.48 15.84
CA ALA A 38 -12.85 -7.75 16.01
C ALA A 38 -12.51 -8.46 17.33
N GLN A 39 -13.16 -8.07 18.43
CA GLN A 39 -12.98 -8.67 19.74
C GLN A 39 -13.56 -10.08 19.83
N ASP A 40 -14.76 -10.28 19.28
CA ASP A 40 -15.46 -11.55 19.29
C ASP A 40 -14.69 -12.58 18.44
N SER A 41 -14.26 -12.17 17.24
CA SER A 41 -13.39 -12.96 16.35
C SER A 41 -12.07 -13.38 17.01
N ALA A 42 -11.45 -12.47 17.78
CA ALA A 42 -10.22 -12.77 18.50
C ALA A 42 -10.42 -13.81 19.61
N THR A 43 -11.62 -13.84 20.21
CA THR A 43 -11.98 -14.78 21.27
C THR A 43 -12.28 -16.16 20.71
N ASP A 44 -13.05 -16.22 19.62
CA ASP A 44 -13.56 -17.49 19.07
C ASP A 44 -12.55 -18.19 18.16
N HIS A 45 -11.71 -17.43 17.44
CA HIS A 45 -10.83 -17.97 16.41
C HIS A 45 -9.35 -17.69 16.62
N GLN A 46 -8.96 -17.08 17.76
CA GLN A 46 -7.59 -16.62 18.02
C GLN A 46 -7.04 -15.69 16.92
N ALA A 47 -7.93 -15.02 16.18
CA ALA A 47 -7.57 -14.07 15.15
C ALA A 47 -7.07 -12.76 15.78
N THR A 48 -6.11 -12.13 15.13
CA THR A 48 -5.62 -10.80 15.54
C THR A 48 -6.02 -9.77 14.49
N VAL A 49 -6.59 -8.66 14.95
CA VAL A 49 -7.03 -7.61 14.04
C VAL A 49 -5.83 -6.84 13.55
N GLU A 50 -5.77 -6.64 12.23
CA GLU A 50 -4.63 -6.05 11.58
C GLU A 50 -4.94 -4.62 11.10
N SER A 51 -6.10 -4.43 10.47
CA SER A 51 -6.53 -3.13 9.96
C SER A 51 -8.03 -3.05 9.69
N PHE A 52 -8.52 -1.82 9.53
CA PHE A 52 -9.86 -1.51 9.04
C PHE A 52 -9.77 -0.63 7.80
N GLU A 53 -10.58 -0.93 6.77
CA GLU A 53 -10.90 0.01 5.70
C GLU A 53 -12.19 0.75 6.03
N PHE A 54 -12.24 2.04 5.75
CA PHE A 54 -13.43 2.86 5.94
C PHE A 54 -13.64 3.87 4.81
N MET A 55 -14.88 4.29 4.68
CA MET A 55 -15.30 5.43 3.85
C MET A 55 -15.62 6.62 4.75
N ILE A 56 -15.19 7.82 4.33
CA ILE A 56 -15.51 9.07 5.03
C ILE A 56 -15.58 10.24 4.04
N GLY A 57 -16.74 10.92 4.01
CA GLY A 57 -17.00 11.94 2.99
C GLY A 57 -16.92 11.33 1.58
N ASN A 58 -15.96 11.79 0.78
CA ASN A 58 -15.65 11.26 -0.55
C ASN A 58 -14.28 10.56 -0.62
N GLY A 59 -13.75 10.15 0.53
CA GLY A 59 -12.46 9.49 0.65
C GLY A 59 -12.60 8.06 1.17
N ILE A 60 -11.61 7.24 0.81
CA ILE A 60 -11.37 5.91 1.35
C ILE A 60 -10.18 5.99 2.31
N GLY A 61 -10.16 5.18 3.36
CA GLY A 61 -9.12 5.26 4.36
C GLY A 61 -8.86 3.95 5.06
N HIS A 62 -7.72 3.91 5.73
CA HIS A 62 -7.16 2.73 6.36
C HIS A 62 -6.74 3.09 7.77
N TYR A 63 -7.03 2.22 8.74
CA TYR A 63 -6.52 2.30 10.11
C TYR A 63 -5.76 1.02 10.44
N ILE A 64 -4.51 1.14 10.88
CA ILE A 64 -3.72 0.01 11.34
C ILE A 64 -3.95 -0.17 12.84
N TYR A 65 -4.43 -1.35 13.23
CA TYR A 65 -4.71 -1.67 14.63
C TYR A 65 -3.43 -1.63 15.49
N ASP A 66 -3.47 -0.97 16.65
CA ASP A 66 -2.38 -1.03 17.63
C ASP A 66 -2.70 -2.12 18.65
N SER A 67 -2.08 -3.28 18.49
CA SER A 67 -2.21 -4.44 19.39
C SER A 67 -1.82 -4.13 20.84
N ASP A 68 -1.08 -3.05 21.09
CA ASP A 68 -0.63 -2.67 22.43
C ASP A 68 -1.69 -1.83 23.18
N LEU A 69 -2.79 -1.47 22.52
CA LEU A 69 -3.87 -0.67 23.07
C LEU A 69 -5.13 -1.50 23.34
N SER A 70 -5.93 -1.09 24.34
CA SER A 70 -7.29 -1.63 24.50
C SER A 70 -8.16 -1.24 23.30
N LEU A 71 -9.26 -1.97 23.10
CA LEU A 71 -10.23 -1.65 22.03
C LEU A 71 -10.76 -0.22 22.15
N SER A 72 -11.15 0.21 23.34
CA SER A 72 -11.60 1.59 23.59
C SER A 72 -10.53 2.65 23.33
N ALA A 73 -9.25 2.32 23.51
CA ALA A 73 -8.14 3.20 23.20
C ALA A 73 -7.86 3.24 21.69
N ASN A 74 -7.97 2.11 20.99
CA ASN A 74 -7.94 2.08 19.53
C ASN A 74 -9.09 2.91 18.94
N GLU A 75 -10.32 2.75 19.45
CA GLU A 75 -11.50 3.52 19.03
C GLU A 75 -11.28 5.02 19.18
N SER A 76 -10.90 5.44 20.39
CA SER A 76 -10.66 6.86 20.70
C SER A 76 -9.58 7.44 19.80
N LEU A 77 -8.50 6.69 19.59
CA LEU A 77 -7.39 7.10 18.75
C LEU A 77 -7.80 7.22 17.27
N ALA A 78 -8.56 6.24 16.76
CA ALA A 78 -9.05 6.26 15.39
C ALA A 78 -9.96 7.47 15.17
N LEU A 79 -10.97 7.65 16.02
CA LEU A 79 -11.92 8.77 15.92
C LEU A 79 -11.21 10.15 16.04
N GLU A 80 -10.21 10.27 16.92
CA GLU A 80 -9.42 11.51 17.03
C GLU A 80 -8.65 11.82 15.75
N ASN A 81 -7.98 10.83 15.15
CA ASN A 81 -7.24 11.02 13.90
C ASN A 81 -8.20 11.40 12.76
N LEU A 82 -9.35 10.74 12.66
CA LEU A 82 -10.27 10.86 11.53
C LEU A 82 -11.03 12.19 11.52
N ALA A 83 -11.34 12.74 12.70
CA ALA A 83 -12.03 14.02 12.82
C ALA A 83 -11.36 15.16 12.04
N ASP A 84 -10.03 15.13 11.92
CA ASP A 84 -9.25 16.15 11.19
C ASP A 84 -8.75 15.69 9.81
N GLN A 85 -8.55 14.38 9.60
CA GLN A 85 -8.07 13.84 8.31
C GLN A 85 -9.15 13.88 7.21
N ALA A 86 -10.42 13.84 7.60
CA ALA A 86 -11.55 13.94 6.68
C ALA A 86 -12.71 14.69 7.36
N PRO A 87 -12.66 16.04 7.39
CA PRO A 87 -13.69 16.83 8.03
C PRO A 87 -15.05 16.63 7.34
N GLY A 88 -16.08 16.28 8.13
CA GLY A 88 -17.45 16.12 7.65
C GLY A 88 -17.80 14.66 7.33
N GLY A 89 -18.28 13.94 8.34
CA GLY A 89 -18.75 12.56 8.23
C GLY A 89 -18.38 11.73 9.46
N THR A 90 -19.05 10.60 9.64
CA THR A 90 -18.62 9.53 10.55
C THR A 90 -18.00 8.45 9.68
N PRO A 91 -16.83 7.88 10.03
CA PRO A 91 -16.25 6.80 9.25
C PRO A 91 -17.19 5.61 9.24
N ALA A 92 -17.45 5.09 8.05
CA ALA A 92 -18.22 3.88 7.83
C ALA A 92 -17.24 2.76 7.45
N ILE A 93 -17.01 1.82 8.36
CA ILE A 93 -16.12 0.67 8.15
C ILE A 93 -16.74 -0.21 7.09
N THR A 94 -15.93 -0.60 6.11
CA THR A 94 -16.36 -1.40 4.98
C THR A 94 -15.60 -2.71 4.84
N GLU A 95 -14.46 -2.84 5.51
CA GLU A 95 -13.62 -4.03 5.47
C GLU A 95 -12.87 -4.19 6.80
N ILE A 96 -12.72 -5.43 7.27
CA ILE A 96 -11.87 -5.77 8.41
C ILE A 96 -10.82 -6.78 7.96
N THR A 97 -9.56 -6.50 8.29
CA THR A 97 -8.45 -7.40 8.00
C THR A 97 -7.97 -8.07 9.28
N PHE A 98 -7.89 -9.40 9.25
CA PHE A 98 -7.40 -10.24 10.32
C PHE A 98 -6.12 -10.97 9.93
N GLU A 99 -5.28 -11.22 10.92
CA GLU A 99 -4.16 -12.14 10.87
C GLU A 99 -4.48 -13.35 11.74
N ILE A 100 -4.49 -14.52 11.12
CA ILE A 100 -4.77 -15.80 11.75
C ILE A 100 -3.46 -16.59 11.81
N PRO A 101 -3.05 -17.13 12.97
CA PRO A 101 -1.93 -18.05 13.02
C PRO A 101 -2.24 -19.30 12.17
N GLU A 102 -1.33 -19.74 11.29
CA GLU A 102 -1.54 -21.05 10.65
C GLU A 102 -1.57 -22.12 11.76
N GLN A 103 -2.69 -22.83 11.87
CA GLN A 103 -2.72 -24.01 12.72
C GLN A 103 -1.78 -25.06 12.13
N ASP A 104 -0.92 -25.64 12.97
CA ASP A 104 -0.06 -26.79 12.66
C ASP A 104 -0.92 -27.95 12.11
N SER A 105 -1.18 -27.95 10.81
CA SER A 105 -1.78 -29.08 10.14
C SER A 105 -0.67 -30.09 9.86
N SER A 106 -0.61 -31.14 10.70
CA SER A 106 0.16 -32.34 10.39
C SER A 106 -0.05 -32.75 8.93
N PRO A 107 0.99 -33.24 8.23
CA PRO A 107 1.06 -33.14 6.78
C PRO A 107 0.19 -34.18 6.10
N HIS A 108 -1.13 -33.99 6.03
CA HIS A 108 -2.01 -34.67 5.07
C HIS A 108 -3.19 -33.75 4.69
N ALA A 109 -3.31 -33.55 3.37
CA ALA A 109 -4.32 -32.77 2.63
C ALA A 109 -4.11 -31.25 2.55
N ARG A 110 -3.52 -30.80 1.43
CA ARG A 110 -3.70 -29.44 0.88
C ARG A 110 -5.20 -29.14 0.78
N SER A 111 -5.70 -28.27 1.64
CA SER A 111 -6.90 -27.47 1.40
C SER A 111 -6.44 -26.06 1.06
N THR A 112 -6.58 -25.66 -0.20
CA THR A 112 -6.31 -24.29 -0.69
C THR A 112 -7.54 -23.40 -0.51
N THR A 113 -8.23 -23.54 0.61
CA THR A 113 -9.46 -22.77 0.89
C THR A 113 -9.13 -21.78 2.00
N PRO A 114 -9.38 -20.47 1.84
CA PRO A 114 -9.38 -19.53 2.97
C PRO A 114 -10.24 -20.12 4.08
N ASP A 115 -9.89 -19.84 5.33
CA ASP A 115 -10.56 -20.39 6.52
C ASP A 115 -12.04 -19.97 6.52
N LYS A 116 -12.85 -20.82 5.87
CA LYS A 116 -14.22 -20.52 5.46
C LYS A 116 -15.07 -20.20 6.67
N ASP A 117 -14.74 -20.84 7.80
CA ASP A 117 -15.39 -20.73 9.10
C ASP A 117 -15.26 -19.32 9.70
N LEU A 118 -14.10 -18.65 9.58
CA LEU A 118 -13.95 -17.26 10.05
C LEU A 118 -14.62 -16.26 9.10
N THR A 119 -14.47 -16.46 7.78
CA THR A 119 -15.15 -15.59 6.81
C THR A 119 -16.67 -15.69 6.92
N GLU A 120 -17.20 -16.90 7.15
CA GLU A 120 -18.64 -17.15 7.34
C GLU A 120 -19.09 -16.66 8.73
N SER A 121 -18.34 -16.87 9.81
CA SER A 121 -18.75 -16.39 11.16
C SER A 121 -18.76 -14.87 11.29
N VAL A 122 -17.74 -14.18 10.77
CA VAL A 122 -17.66 -12.71 10.79
C VAL A 122 -18.71 -12.09 9.87
N ALA A 123 -19.00 -12.74 8.74
CA ALA A 123 -20.11 -12.34 7.88
C ALA A 123 -21.46 -12.60 8.56
N GLU A 124 -21.68 -13.76 9.20
CA GLU A 124 -22.92 -14.10 9.92
C GLU A 124 -23.21 -13.15 11.09
N ASP A 125 -22.18 -12.73 11.82
CA ASP A 125 -22.30 -11.70 12.88
C ASP A 125 -22.63 -10.31 12.30
N ALA A 126 -22.23 -10.04 11.06
CA ALA A 126 -22.60 -8.84 10.32
C ALA A 126 -23.98 -8.96 9.62
N GLU A 127 -24.48 -10.17 9.35
CA GLU A 127 -25.67 -10.45 8.51
C GLU A 127 -27.02 -10.36 9.25
N GLN A 128 -27.08 -9.98 10.53
CA GLN A 128 -28.38 -9.85 11.22
C GLN A 128 -29.31 -8.73 10.68
N GLU A 129 -28.95 -8.03 9.59
CA GLU A 129 -29.86 -7.14 8.85
C GLU A 129 -29.90 -7.43 7.33
N LYS A 130 -30.76 -8.41 6.97
CA LYS A 130 -31.48 -8.69 5.71
C LYS A 130 -30.85 -8.36 4.34
N GLU A 131 -30.64 -9.47 3.63
CA GLU A 131 -30.35 -9.71 2.20
C GLU A 131 -31.15 -8.91 1.15
N GLN A 132 -30.51 -8.65 -0.01
CA GLN A 132 -30.95 -9.21 -1.30
C GLN A 132 -29.89 -9.19 -2.42
N ASP A 133 -29.94 -10.28 -3.20
CA ASP A 133 -29.02 -10.89 -4.17
C ASP A 133 -28.67 -10.08 -5.46
N ALA A 134 -27.50 -10.34 -6.07
CA ALA A 134 -27.05 -9.75 -7.34
C ALA A 134 -26.35 -10.75 -8.27
N GLY A 135 -26.87 -10.88 -9.50
CA GLY A 135 -26.47 -11.87 -10.50
C GLY A 135 -25.25 -11.55 -11.37
N ASP A 136 -24.66 -12.64 -11.88
CA ASP A 136 -23.44 -12.78 -12.70
C ASP A 136 -23.48 -12.12 -14.09
N VAL A 137 -22.34 -11.57 -14.52
CA VAL A 137 -22.03 -11.36 -15.96
C VAL A 137 -20.55 -11.68 -16.28
N ASP A 138 -20.38 -12.62 -17.22
CA ASP A 138 -19.15 -13.22 -17.73
C ASP A 138 -18.27 -12.26 -18.57
N LEU A 139 -17.08 -11.91 -18.04
CA LEU A 139 -16.08 -10.99 -18.63
C LEU A 139 -15.01 -11.68 -19.50
N ALA A 140 -15.10 -12.99 -19.75
CA ALA A 140 -14.02 -13.75 -20.38
C ALA A 140 -13.84 -13.50 -21.90
N LYS A 141 -14.78 -12.85 -22.60
CA LYS A 141 -14.80 -12.81 -24.08
C LYS A 141 -14.19 -11.58 -24.76
N VAL A 142 -13.69 -10.59 -24.03
CA VAL A 142 -13.11 -9.37 -24.66
C VAL A 142 -11.57 -9.46 -24.81
N ARG A 143 -10.94 -10.55 -24.35
CA ARG A 143 -9.49 -10.62 -24.12
C ARG A 143 -8.60 -11.01 -25.32
N ASP A 144 -9.10 -11.70 -26.34
CA ASP A 144 -8.18 -12.46 -27.22
C ASP A 144 -7.97 -11.92 -28.65
N ALA A 145 -8.41 -10.70 -28.99
CA ALA A 145 -8.40 -10.22 -30.39
C ALA A 145 -7.37 -9.12 -30.75
N GLN A 146 -6.58 -8.55 -29.82
CA GLN A 146 -5.78 -7.34 -30.11
C GLN A 146 -4.28 -7.38 -29.79
N ILE A 147 -3.72 -8.51 -29.31
CA ILE A 147 -2.35 -8.55 -28.77
C ILE A 147 -1.26 -8.79 -29.84
N GLY A 148 -1.60 -9.33 -31.02
CA GLY A 148 -0.61 -9.97 -31.90
C GLY A 148 0.25 -9.10 -32.83
N THR A 149 -0.04 -7.81 -33.04
CA THR A 149 0.62 -7.03 -34.14
C THR A 149 1.35 -5.76 -33.71
N GLN A 150 1.41 -5.42 -32.42
CA GLN A 150 2.02 -4.18 -31.94
C GLN A 150 3.47 -4.35 -31.41
N GLU A 151 3.85 -5.56 -31.01
CA GLU A 151 5.12 -5.84 -30.32
C GLU A 151 6.37 -5.67 -31.20
N ALA A 152 6.26 -5.81 -32.53
CA ALA A 152 7.40 -5.74 -33.43
C ALA A 152 7.82 -4.31 -33.82
N ALA A 153 6.89 -3.34 -33.81
CA ALA A 153 7.19 -1.94 -34.15
C ALA A 153 7.74 -1.14 -32.95
N GLU A 154 7.47 -1.58 -31.72
CA GLU A 154 7.81 -0.85 -30.50
C GLU A 154 9.21 -1.19 -29.96
N ALA A 155 9.80 -2.31 -30.39
CA ALA A 155 11.17 -2.73 -30.05
C ALA A 155 12.25 -1.81 -30.67
N GLU A 156 12.01 -1.23 -31.85
CA GLU A 156 12.93 -0.25 -32.46
C GLU A 156 12.90 1.12 -31.77
N ALA A 157 11.79 1.48 -31.11
CA ALA A 157 11.66 2.77 -30.41
C ALA A 157 12.45 2.85 -29.10
N GLN A 158 12.75 1.71 -28.46
CA GLN A 158 13.54 1.65 -27.22
C GLN A 158 15.03 1.92 -27.42
N ALA A 159 15.59 1.60 -28.59
CA ALA A 159 17.00 1.84 -28.88
C ALA A 159 17.35 3.33 -29.03
N ALA A 160 16.34 4.21 -29.13
CA ALA A 160 16.48 5.67 -29.26
C ALA A 160 16.03 6.45 -28.01
N ALA A 161 15.81 5.78 -26.87
CA ALA A 161 15.23 6.41 -25.69
C ALA A 161 16.14 7.50 -25.08
N ASP A 162 15.64 8.74 -25.05
CA ASP A 162 16.27 9.88 -24.39
C ASP A 162 16.32 9.64 -22.86
N PRO A 163 17.50 9.64 -22.23
CA PRO A 163 17.65 9.47 -20.78
C PRO A 163 16.99 10.61 -19.97
N ASN A 164 16.39 11.61 -20.61
CA ASN A 164 15.60 12.67 -20.00
C ASN A 164 14.07 12.51 -20.14
N LYS A 165 13.56 11.42 -20.73
CA LYS A 165 12.13 11.09 -20.74
C LYS A 165 11.80 10.01 -19.69
N PRO A 166 10.64 10.09 -19.01
CA PRO A 166 10.28 9.10 -18.00
C PRO A 166 10.13 7.74 -18.66
N SER A 167 10.62 6.70 -17.97
CA SER A 167 10.57 5.30 -18.43
C SER A 167 9.15 4.95 -18.85
N THR A 168 8.18 5.35 -18.02
CA THR A 168 6.75 5.31 -18.32
C THR A 168 6.08 6.68 -18.17
N ARG A 169 4.90 6.81 -18.80
CA ARG A 169 3.93 7.89 -18.54
C ARG A 169 2.84 7.48 -17.54
N ALA A 170 3.02 6.36 -16.85
CA ALA A 170 2.13 5.91 -15.79
C ALA A 170 2.39 6.60 -14.43
N HIS A 171 3.57 7.16 -14.17
CA HIS A 171 3.84 7.89 -12.91
C HIS A 171 3.13 9.25 -12.86
N PRO A 172 2.78 9.73 -11.65
CA PRO A 172 2.38 11.13 -11.49
C PRO A 172 3.55 12.01 -11.91
N ASN A 173 3.23 13.13 -12.52
CA ASN A 173 4.22 14.11 -12.98
C ASN A 173 4.21 15.41 -12.17
N VAL A 174 3.27 15.53 -11.25
CA VAL A 174 3.30 16.50 -10.15
C VAL A 174 3.13 15.71 -8.88
N THR A 175 4.07 15.85 -7.96
CA THR A 175 4.01 15.23 -6.65
C THR A 175 4.45 16.23 -5.60
N TRP A 176 3.64 16.39 -4.58
CA TRP A 176 3.86 17.28 -3.47
C TRP A 176 3.79 16.47 -2.18
N PHE A 177 4.64 16.84 -1.23
CA PHE A 177 4.68 16.20 0.07
C PHE A 177 4.88 17.24 1.16
N GLN A 178 4.22 17.00 2.28
CA GLN A 178 4.43 17.76 3.50
C GLN A 178 4.49 16.83 4.70
N THR A 179 5.52 17.01 5.50
CA THR A 179 5.68 16.34 6.79
C THR A 179 5.57 17.37 7.90
N LYS A 180 4.69 17.13 8.88
CA LYS A 180 4.52 18.01 10.04
C LYS A 180 4.79 17.25 11.33
N ASP A 181 5.40 17.96 12.26
CA ASP A 181 5.54 17.52 13.64
C ASP A 181 4.32 17.98 14.46
N ASN A 182 3.94 17.15 15.43
CA ASN A 182 3.01 17.44 16.52
C ASN A 182 1.67 18.03 16.07
N VAL A 183 0.95 17.31 15.20
CA VAL A 183 -0.46 17.57 14.94
C VAL A 183 -1.26 16.70 15.90
N LYS A 184 -1.75 17.29 17.00
CA LYS A 184 -2.43 16.57 18.11
C LYS A 184 -1.61 15.38 18.63
N GLY A 185 -0.31 15.59 18.88
CA GLY A 185 0.57 14.51 19.34
C GLY A 185 0.96 13.48 18.28
N LYS A 186 0.54 13.65 17.02
CA LYS A 186 0.91 12.78 15.89
C LYS A 186 1.88 13.44 14.93
N ARG A 187 2.54 12.61 14.12
CA ARG A 187 3.27 13.03 12.93
C ARG A 187 2.32 12.96 11.74
N GLN A 188 2.40 13.95 10.85
CA GLN A 188 1.56 13.98 9.66
C GLN A 188 2.42 13.85 8.41
N LEU A 189 2.01 13.01 7.48
CA LEU A 189 2.49 12.97 6.10
C LEU A 189 1.31 13.28 5.17
N ILE A 190 1.39 14.38 4.43
CA ILE A 190 0.44 14.68 3.37
C ILE A 190 1.14 14.46 2.03
N VAL A 191 0.48 13.78 1.11
CA VAL A 191 0.94 13.57 -0.26
C VAL A 191 -0.14 14.10 -1.21
N MET A 192 0.27 14.83 -2.24
CA MET A 192 -0.62 15.20 -3.34
C MET A 192 0.04 14.82 -4.65
N GLU A 193 -0.68 14.09 -5.48
CA GLU A 193 -0.21 13.64 -6.78
C GLU A 193 -1.14 14.11 -7.88
N SER A 194 -0.60 14.43 -9.04
CA SER A 194 -1.39 14.69 -10.24
C SER A 194 -0.73 14.10 -11.47
N TRP A 195 -1.60 13.61 -12.35
CA TRP A 195 -1.27 13.12 -13.67
C TRP A 195 -1.77 14.12 -14.70
N LEU A 196 -0.85 14.90 -15.24
CA LEU A 196 -1.12 15.96 -16.20
C LEU A 196 -0.64 15.58 -17.60
N ASN A 197 -1.33 16.09 -18.60
CA ASN A 197 -0.99 16.03 -20.03
C ASN A 197 -0.75 14.60 -20.52
N SER A 198 0.52 14.22 -20.67
CA SER A 198 0.88 12.92 -21.20
C SER A 198 0.97 11.84 -20.13
N SER A 199 1.03 12.21 -18.84
CA SER A 199 1.01 11.25 -17.73
C SER A 199 -0.42 10.87 -17.38
N ASN A 200 -0.67 9.57 -17.21
CA ASN A 200 -2.00 9.03 -16.87
C ASN A 200 -1.86 7.65 -16.19
N ALA A 201 -2.50 7.46 -15.04
CA ALA A 201 -2.45 6.20 -14.30
C ALA A 201 -3.05 5.01 -15.07
N LYS A 202 -3.95 5.26 -16.04
CA LYS A 202 -4.48 4.24 -16.96
C LYS A 202 -3.41 3.57 -17.82
N LYS A 203 -2.19 4.11 -17.87
CA LYS A 203 -1.05 3.50 -18.58
C LYS A 203 -0.34 2.42 -17.76
N ALA A 204 -0.75 2.22 -16.50
CA ALA A 204 -0.29 1.08 -15.71
C ALA A 204 -0.85 -0.23 -16.28
N PRO A 205 -0.04 -1.28 -16.43
CA PRO A 205 -0.55 -2.60 -16.81
C PRO A 205 -1.46 -3.17 -15.71
N PHE A 206 -2.43 -4.02 -16.07
CA PHE A 206 -3.46 -4.47 -15.13
C PHE A 206 -2.95 -5.37 -13.97
N TRP A 207 -1.81 -6.02 -14.15
CA TRP A 207 -1.14 -6.83 -13.11
C TRP A 207 -0.18 -6.02 -12.24
N TRP A 208 -0.26 -4.70 -12.28
CA TRP A 208 0.71 -3.84 -11.61
C TRP A 208 -0.01 -2.84 -10.72
N GLY A 209 0.40 -2.81 -9.45
CA GLY A 209 0.06 -1.75 -8.52
C GLY A 209 1.08 -0.62 -8.57
N SER A 210 0.76 0.47 -7.88
CA SER A 210 1.67 1.57 -7.64
C SER A 210 1.85 1.79 -6.15
N GLU A 211 3.05 2.17 -5.74
CA GLU A 211 3.33 2.63 -4.39
C GLU A 211 4.06 3.97 -4.44
N THR A 212 3.67 4.87 -3.54
CA THR A 212 4.37 6.11 -3.29
C THR A 212 4.91 6.09 -1.87
N GLN A 213 6.24 6.07 -1.75
CA GLN A 213 6.92 5.85 -0.48
C GLN A 213 7.85 7.03 -0.14
N LEU A 214 7.79 7.47 1.11
CA LEU A 214 8.78 8.32 1.76
C LEU A 214 9.69 7.43 2.61
N TYR A 215 10.94 7.28 2.18
CA TYR A 215 11.96 6.55 2.92
C TYR A 215 12.66 7.45 3.92
N GLN A 216 12.63 7.06 5.18
CA GLN A 216 13.30 7.70 6.30
C GLN A 216 14.63 7.01 6.57
N HIS A 217 15.69 7.77 6.85
CA HIS A 217 17.04 7.26 7.00
C HIS A 217 17.58 7.51 8.41
N ASN A 218 18.22 6.49 8.98
CA ASN A 218 18.92 6.55 10.25
C ASN A 218 20.41 6.26 10.06
N LYS A 219 21.27 7.26 10.29
CA LYS A 219 22.72 7.18 10.04
C LYS A 219 23.50 6.27 11.02
N LYS A 220 22.85 5.74 12.07
CA LYS A 220 23.51 5.00 13.16
C LYS A 220 23.37 3.47 13.07
N LEU A 221 22.91 2.93 11.95
CA LEU A 221 22.77 1.48 11.75
C LEU A 221 23.65 1.01 10.60
N SER A 222 24.24 -0.18 10.76
CA SER A 222 25.02 -0.82 9.69
C SER A 222 24.09 -1.17 8.53
N SER A 223 24.46 -0.77 7.31
CA SER A 223 23.75 -1.11 6.07
C SER A 223 23.76 -2.61 5.73
N LYS A 224 24.45 -3.44 6.51
CA LYS A 224 24.59 -4.89 6.28
C LYS A 224 23.51 -5.73 6.94
N LYS A 225 22.56 -5.13 7.67
CA LYS A 225 21.43 -5.84 8.25
C LYS A 225 20.16 -5.48 7.46
N VAL A 226 19.38 -6.49 7.10
CA VAL A 226 18.09 -6.40 6.40
C VAL A 226 17.03 -6.92 7.37
N ARG A 227 15.79 -6.43 7.29
CA ARG A 227 14.70 -7.00 8.11
C ARG A 227 14.47 -8.49 7.74
N PRO A 228 13.97 -9.33 8.68
CA PRO A 228 13.65 -9.04 10.09
C PRO A 228 14.88 -9.01 11.01
N PHE A 229 16.11 -9.20 10.51
CA PHE A 229 17.35 -9.30 11.30
C PHE A 229 17.86 -7.97 11.89
N CYS A 230 17.01 -6.94 11.90
CA CYS A 230 17.30 -5.65 12.53
C CYS A 230 17.11 -5.72 14.05
N PRO A 231 17.86 -4.91 14.84
CA PRO A 231 17.51 -4.70 16.24
C PRO A 231 16.07 -4.22 16.36
N ALA A 232 15.31 -4.77 17.31
CA ALA A 232 13.88 -4.51 17.49
C ALA A 232 13.53 -3.02 17.67
N ASP A 233 14.48 -2.21 18.16
CA ASP A 233 14.26 -0.78 18.40
C ASP A 233 14.54 0.11 17.17
N THR A 234 14.85 -0.47 16.01
CA THR A 234 15.12 0.27 14.77
C THR A 234 13.90 1.07 14.32
N ASP A 235 12.71 0.51 14.48
CA ASP A 235 11.47 1.06 13.93
C ASP A 235 10.98 2.29 14.68
N ASP A 236 11.21 2.30 15.99
CA ASP A 236 10.90 3.43 16.85
C ASP A 236 11.85 4.61 16.66
N ARG A 237 13.02 4.41 16.04
CA ARG A 237 14.01 5.48 15.85
C ARG A 237 13.71 6.36 14.64
N PHE A 238 12.86 5.91 13.72
CA PHE A 238 12.45 6.73 12.60
C PHE A 238 11.65 7.95 13.11
N TRP A 239 11.54 9.00 12.29
CA TRP A 239 10.83 10.23 12.72
C TRP A 239 9.34 9.95 13.01
N ALA A 240 8.79 8.92 12.38
CA ALA A 240 7.55 8.25 12.75
C ALA A 240 7.83 6.75 12.98
N ASP A 241 7.06 6.09 13.85
CA ASP A 241 7.19 4.65 14.13
C ASP A 241 6.97 3.86 12.84
N ALA A 242 8.00 3.15 12.37
CA ALA A 242 7.93 2.40 11.12
C ALA A 242 7.06 1.13 11.22
N ARG A 243 6.60 0.72 12.41
CA ARG A 243 5.61 -0.38 12.52
C ARG A 243 4.20 0.10 12.17
N LEU A 244 4.01 1.41 12.06
CA LEU A 244 2.73 2.04 11.71
C LEU A 244 1.57 1.65 12.65
N LYS A 245 1.87 1.24 13.89
CA LYS A 245 0.89 0.94 14.92
C LYS A 245 0.00 2.15 15.20
N GLY A 246 -1.31 2.00 15.04
CA GLY A 246 -2.28 3.09 15.22
C GLY A 246 -2.14 4.20 14.17
N ALA A 247 -1.51 3.90 13.03
CA ALA A 247 -1.47 4.81 11.89
C ALA A 247 -2.82 4.82 11.18
N SER A 248 -3.19 5.97 10.64
CA SER A 248 -4.37 6.13 9.80
C SER A 248 -4.04 6.87 8.52
N MET A 249 -4.76 6.55 7.46
CA MET A 249 -4.64 7.20 6.15
C MET A 249 -6.04 7.53 5.64
N THR A 250 -6.20 8.72 5.06
CA THR A 250 -7.34 9.03 4.17
C THR A 250 -6.80 9.34 2.78
N MET A 251 -7.46 8.83 1.76
CA MET A 251 -7.15 9.06 0.35
C MET A 251 -8.39 9.57 -0.37
N VAL A 252 -8.25 10.71 -1.03
CA VAL A 252 -9.24 11.26 -1.96
C VAL A 252 -8.65 11.19 -3.36
N VAL A 253 -9.30 10.43 -4.24
CA VAL A 253 -8.95 10.34 -5.66
C VAL A 253 -10.00 11.11 -6.42
N ASN A 254 -9.59 12.07 -7.27
CA ASN A 254 -10.45 12.97 -8.05
C ASN A 254 -11.69 13.42 -7.28
N ASP A 255 -11.65 14.61 -6.68
CA ASP A 255 -12.74 15.13 -5.83
C ASP A 255 -14.14 14.74 -6.33
N GLY A 256 -14.84 13.92 -5.54
CA GLY A 256 -16.17 13.38 -5.87
C GLY A 256 -16.20 11.98 -6.50
N THR A 257 -15.09 11.24 -6.54
CA THR A 257 -15.11 9.82 -6.94
C THR A 257 -15.97 9.01 -5.95
N GLY A 258 -16.94 8.26 -6.48
CA GLY A 258 -17.84 7.45 -5.66
C GLY A 258 -17.21 6.14 -5.16
N ASP A 259 -17.77 5.63 -4.08
CA ASP A 259 -17.26 4.54 -3.24
C ASP A 259 -16.91 3.27 -4.04
N SER A 260 -17.78 2.85 -4.96
CA SER A 260 -17.55 1.66 -5.79
C SER A 260 -16.33 1.78 -6.70
N SER A 261 -15.94 3.00 -7.08
CA SER A 261 -14.71 3.24 -7.82
C SER A 261 -13.50 3.35 -6.91
N LEU A 262 -13.68 3.85 -5.68
CA LEU A 262 -12.64 3.90 -4.66
C LEU A 262 -12.19 2.49 -4.26
N LYS A 263 -13.12 1.60 -3.92
CA LYS A 263 -12.81 0.20 -3.56
C LYS A 263 -12.08 -0.57 -4.67
N LYS A 264 -12.45 -0.36 -5.94
CA LYS A 264 -11.82 -1.04 -7.10
C LYS A 264 -10.33 -0.76 -7.26
N MET A 265 -9.80 0.28 -6.62
CA MET A 265 -8.40 0.65 -6.69
C MET A 265 -7.52 -0.15 -5.73
N GLU A 266 -8.11 -0.78 -4.70
CA GLU A 266 -7.42 -1.58 -3.68
C GLU A 266 -6.28 -0.77 -3.03
N THR A 267 -6.65 0.30 -2.35
CA THR A 267 -5.68 1.17 -1.67
C THR A 267 -5.20 0.52 -0.40
N TYR A 268 -3.96 0.76 0.02
CA TYR A 268 -3.44 0.24 1.28
C TYR A 268 -2.36 1.15 1.86
N ILE A 269 -2.14 1.05 3.17
CA ILE A 269 -0.94 1.59 3.81
C ILE A 269 0.18 0.58 3.63
N ASP A 270 1.31 1.00 3.06
CA ASP A 270 2.48 0.13 2.97
C ASP A 270 3.25 0.13 4.29
N LYS A 271 3.10 -0.97 5.04
CA LYS A 271 3.72 -1.22 6.35
C LYS A 271 4.70 -2.39 6.34
N GLU A 272 4.80 -3.10 5.23
CA GLU A 272 5.68 -4.25 5.09
C GLU A 272 7.10 -3.76 4.77
N HIS A 273 8.01 -3.95 5.71
CA HIS A 273 9.38 -3.46 5.62
C HIS A 273 10.42 -4.58 5.63
N SER A 274 10.01 -5.85 5.59
CA SER A 274 10.89 -7.03 5.60
C SER A 274 12.00 -6.97 4.56
N SER A 275 11.76 -6.32 3.42
CA SER A 275 12.76 -6.14 2.36
C SER A 275 13.60 -4.86 2.48
N ASP A 276 13.29 -3.96 3.42
CA ASP A 276 14.06 -2.74 3.65
C ASP A 276 15.36 -3.00 4.44
N GLU A 277 16.38 -2.21 4.14
CA GLU A 277 17.62 -2.14 4.93
C GLU A 277 17.33 -1.61 6.34
N CYS A 278 18.01 -2.08 7.39
CA CYS A 278 17.77 -1.59 8.75
C CYS A 278 18.02 -0.09 8.95
N SER A 279 18.84 0.54 8.11
CA SER A 279 19.08 1.99 8.16
C SER A 279 17.93 2.81 7.55
N LYS A 280 16.88 2.16 7.05
CA LYS A 280 15.83 2.75 6.24
C LYS A 280 14.45 2.24 6.70
N GLY A 281 13.46 3.13 6.73
CA GLY A 281 12.06 2.76 6.94
C GLY A 281 11.20 3.47 5.90
N ALA A 282 10.44 2.74 5.12
CA ALA A 282 9.45 3.32 4.22
C ALA A 282 8.20 3.75 4.99
N ILE A 283 7.58 4.84 4.59
CA ILE A 283 6.19 5.13 4.95
C ILE A 283 5.52 5.60 3.68
N GLY A 284 4.39 5.00 3.33
CA GLY A 284 3.72 5.33 2.09
C GLY A 284 2.36 4.69 1.99
N PHE A 285 1.82 4.82 0.79
CA PHE A 285 0.58 4.18 0.41
C PHE A 285 0.79 3.43 -0.89
N GLY A 286 -0.05 2.42 -1.10
CA GLY A 286 -0.16 1.72 -2.36
C GLY A 286 -1.56 1.78 -2.93
N ILE A 287 -1.63 1.52 -4.23
CA ILE A 287 -2.83 1.34 -5.02
C ILE A 287 -2.62 0.05 -5.81
N GLY A 288 -3.40 -0.98 -5.53
CA GLY A 288 -3.27 -2.29 -6.18
C GLY A 288 -3.63 -2.29 -7.65
N LYS A 289 -4.62 -1.48 -8.02
CA LYS A 289 -5.18 -1.36 -9.37
C LYS A 289 -5.21 0.11 -9.82
N PRO A 290 -4.05 0.75 -10.05
CA PRO A 290 -3.95 2.15 -10.46
C PRO A 290 -4.67 2.42 -11.79
N ALA A 291 -4.74 1.44 -12.69
CA ALA A 291 -5.51 1.55 -13.93
C ALA A 291 -7.03 1.61 -13.69
N ALA A 292 -7.53 1.32 -12.48
CA ALA A 292 -8.94 1.50 -12.12
C ALA A 292 -9.28 2.97 -11.81
N MET A 293 -8.29 3.82 -11.48
CA MET A 293 -8.51 5.25 -11.20
C MET A 293 -9.34 5.92 -12.31
N PRO A 294 -10.42 6.65 -11.98
CA PRO A 294 -11.19 7.37 -13.00
C PRO A 294 -10.33 8.43 -13.68
N ASP A 295 -10.60 8.70 -14.96
CA ASP A 295 -9.94 9.76 -15.71
C ASP A 295 -10.82 11.01 -15.73
N MET A 296 -10.35 12.10 -15.10
CA MET A 296 -11.09 13.36 -15.02
C MET A 296 -11.20 14.05 -16.39
N LYS A 297 -10.20 13.87 -17.27
CA LYS A 297 -10.05 14.58 -18.55
C LYS A 297 -10.30 16.10 -18.45
N PHE A 298 -10.01 16.70 -17.30
CA PHE A 298 -10.28 18.12 -17.05
C PHE A 298 -9.28 18.98 -17.83
N LYS A 299 -9.76 19.96 -18.61
CA LYS A 299 -8.90 20.83 -19.40
C LYS A 299 -8.85 22.24 -18.82
N ASN A 300 -7.64 22.72 -18.54
CA ASN A 300 -7.37 24.11 -18.17
C ASN A 300 -6.33 24.71 -19.12
N GLY A 301 -6.78 25.47 -20.12
CA GLY A 301 -5.94 25.99 -21.19
C GLY A 301 -5.29 24.85 -21.99
N LYS A 302 -3.95 24.80 -21.99
CA LYS A 302 -3.18 23.74 -22.66
C LYS A 302 -2.93 22.51 -21.77
N THR A 303 -3.30 22.59 -20.50
CA THR A 303 -3.07 21.51 -19.53
C THR A 303 -4.30 20.62 -19.44
N THR A 304 -4.10 19.31 -19.52
CA THR A 304 -5.14 18.32 -19.22
C THR A 304 -4.80 17.63 -17.90
N THR A 305 -5.72 17.56 -16.96
CA THR A 305 -5.60 16.77 -15.73
C THR A 305 -6.35 15.45 -15.90
N HIS A 306 -5.63 14.35 -15.76
CA HIS A 306 -6.17 12.98 -15.85
C HIS A 306 -6.55 12.43 -14.48
N GLN A 307 -5.69 12.60 -13.49
CA GLN A 307 -5.95 12.17 -12.11
C GLN A 307 -5.37 13.17 -11.12
N THR A 308 -6.00 13.27 -9.96
CA THR A 308 -5.47 13.91 -8.75
C THR A 308 -5.68 12.99 -7.56
N VAL A 309 -4.68 12.84 -6.72
CA VAL A 309 -4.76 12.09 -5.46
C VAL A 309 -4.31 12.99 -4.33
N TYR A 310 -5.07 13.02 -3.23
CA TYR A 310 -4.68 13.63 -1.96
C TYR A 310 -4.66 12.53 -0.90
N VAL A 311 -3.57 12.44 -0.15
CA VAL A 311 -3.41 11.49 0.96
C VAL A 311 -3.02 12.25 2.21
N ASP A 312 -3.71 12.00 3.33
CA ASP A 312 -3.31 12.45 4.67
C ASP A 312 -3.07 11.22 5.54
N MET A 313 -1.83 11.00 5.99
CA MET A 313 -1.46 9.95 6.92
C MET A 313 -1.12 10.53 8.31
N ARG A 314 -1.72 9.98 9.37
CA ARG A 314 -1.30 10.20 10.77
C ARG A 314 -0.54 9.00 11.26
N LEU A 315 0.59 9.30 11.89
CA LEU A 315 1.56 8.31 12.30
C LEU A 315 1.90 8.52 13.77
N LYS A 316 2.13 7.42 14.48
CA LYS A 316 2.70 7.45 15.82
C LYS A 316 4.10 8.10 15.75
N PRO A 317 4.43 9.05 16.65
CA PRO A 317 5.77 9.62 16.70
C PRO A 317 6.81 8.55 17.00
N GLY A 318 7.94 8.61 16.30
CA GLY A 318 9.14 7.91 16.75
C GLY A 318 9.95 8.76 17.72
N LYS A 319 11.12 8.24 18.11
CA LYS A 319 12.00 8.80 19.14
C LYS A 319 12.81 10.01 18.65
N ASN A 320 12.99 10.15 17.34
CA ASN A 320 13.78 11.24 16.75
C ASN A 320 12.89 12.40 16.30
N SER A 321 13.31 13.63 16.58
CA SER A 321 12.60 14.84 16.14
C SER A 321 12.71 15.12 14.64
N TRP A 322 13.58 14.42 13.92
CA TRP A 322 13.79 14.53 12.47
C TRP A 322 14.46 13.29 11.89
N SER A 323 14.33 13.09 10.58
CA SER A 323 15.08 12.09 9.81
C SER A 323 15.47 12.65 8.45
N HIS A 324 16.55 12.13 7.85
CA HIS A 324 16.80 12.36 6.44
C HIS A 324 15.80 11.56 5.61
N VAL A 325 15.28 12.14 4.53
CA VAL A 325 14.27 11.48 3.71
C VAL A 325 14.58 11.51 2.22
N SER A 326 14.11 10.48 1.53
CA SER A 326 14.02 10.38 0.08
C SER A 326 12.65 9.86 -0.29
N ALA A 327 12.10 10.25 -1.43
CA ALA A 327 10.83 9.73 -1.91
C ALA A 327 10.97 9.06 -3.28
N ALA A 328 10.12 8.08 -3.53
CA ALA A 328 9.97 7.43 -4.82
C ALA A 328 8.51 7.10 -5.08
N THR A 329 8.13 7.14 -6.36
CA THR A 329 6.93 6.46 -6.84
C THR A 329 7.40 5.25 -7.62
N LYS A 330 6.79 4.09 -7.37
CA LYS A 330 7.17 2.82 -8.02
C LYS A 330 5.92 2.09 -8.49
N TYR A 331 6.06 1.35 -9.57
CA TYR A 331 5.12 0.32 -9.96
C TYR A 331 5.69 -1.03 -9.57
N VAL A 332 4.86 -1.80 -8.86
CA VAL A 332 5.18 -3.13 -8.35
C VAL A 332 4.19 -4.13 -8.90
N GLN A 333 4.63 -5.36 -9.10
CA GLN A 333 3.74 -6.40 -9.58
C GLN A 333 2.66 -6.69 -8.53
N ASN A 334 1.42 -6.80 -8.97
CA ASN A 334 0.31 -7.30 -8.19
C ASN A 334 0.33 -8.85 -8.22
N ASN A 335 0.87 -9.42 -7.15
CA ASN A 335 0.96 -10.87 -6.89
C ASN A 335 0.00 -11.33 -5.79
N CYS A 336 -1.04 -10.54 -5.49
CA CYS A 336 -2.02 -10.85 -4.44
C CYS A 336 -3.09 -11.86 -4.85
N ASN A 337 -3.16 -12.24 -6.13
CA ASN A 337 -4.19 -13.15 -6.65
C ASN A 337 -4.24 -14.49 -5.87
N PRO A 338 -5.39 -14.91 -5.32
CA PRO A 338 -6.75 -14.42 -5.62
C PRO A 338 -7.29 -13.28 -4.74
N GLN A 339 -6.53 -12.79 -3.78
CA GLN A 339 -6.96 -11.76 -2.83
C GLN A 339 -6.79 -10.33 -3.39
N PRO A 340 -7.52 -9.34 -2.85
CA PRO A 340 -7.27 -7.93 -3.12
C PRO A 340 -5.84 -7.52 -2.80
N ALA A 341 -5.35 -6.47 -3.45
CA ALA A 341 -4.01 -5.94 -3.17
C ALA A 341 -3.88 -5.41 -1.74
N GLY A 342 -2.81 -5.81 -1.07
CA GLY A 342 -2.45 -5.31 0.25
C GLY A 342 -0.94 -5.35 0.49
N THR A 343 -0.52 -4.74 1.59
CA THR A 343 0.89 -4.61 1.98
C THR A 343 1.62 -5.95 2.14
N LYS A 344 0.91 -7.02 2.54
CA LYS A 344 1.48 -8.37 2.76
C LYS A 344 1.64 -9.19 1.49
N CYS A 345 1.17 -8.74 0.34
CA CYS A 345 1.23 -9.53 -0.89
C CYS A 345 1.74 -8.75 -2.09
N MET A 346 1.63 -7.43 -2.14
CA MET A 346 2.08 -6.63 -3.29
C MET A 346 3.60 -6.56 -3.39
N GLY A 347 4.16 -6.83 -4.57
CA GLY A 347 5.59 -6.69 -4.83
C GLY A 347 6.50 -7.74 -4.17
N LEU A 348 5.94 -8.73 -3.48
CA LEU A 348 6.73 -9.75 -2.76
C LEU A 348 7.28 -10.88 -3.63
N GLY A 349 6.84 -10.99 -4.89
CA GLY A 349 7.30 -12.02 -5.80
C GLY A 349 7.20 -11.60 -7.26
N LEU A 350 8.27 -11.86 -8.02
CA LEU A 350 8.29 -11.63 -9.46
C LEU A 350 7.72 -12.85 -10.18
N ASN A 351 6.62 -12.67 -10.89
CA ASN A 351 6.16 -13.63 -11.87
C ASN A 351 6.77 -13.25 -13.23
N PRO A 352 7.68 -14.06 -13.79
CA PRO A 352 8.30 -13.76 -15.08
C PRO A 352 7.29 -13.66 -16.23
N ALA A 353 6.09 -14.22 -16.09
CA ALA A 353 5.00 -14.07 -17.06
C ALA A 353 4.26 -12.72 -16.98
N ARG A 354 4.54 -11.89 -15.96
CA ARG A 354 3.87 -10.60 -15.72
C ARG A 354 4.88 -9.44 -15.62
N ASN A 355 5.97 -9.51 -16.38
CA ASN A 355 6.99 -8.47 -16.43
C ASN A 355 6.43 -7.10 -16.83
N TRP A 356 7.14 -6.04 -16.43
CA TRP A 356 6.82 -4.70 -16.88
C TRP A 356 6.94 -4.64 -18.41
N PRO A 357 5.93 -4.16 -19.14
CA PRO A 357 5.97 -4.15 -20.59
C PRO A 357 7.17 -3.36 -21.10
N ALA A 358 7.92 -3.94 -22.02
CA ALA A 358 9.05 -3.27 -22.65
C ALA A 358 8.63 -1.91 -23.25
N SER A 359 7.46 -1.86 -23.91
CA SER A 359 6.88 -0.65 -24.49
C SER A 359 6.68 0.52 -23.50
N LEU A 360 6.75 0.26 -22.19
CA LEU A 360 6.63 1.24 -21.11
C LEU A 360 7.95 1.49 -20.34
N GLY A 361 9.12 1.19 -20.91
CA GLY A 361 10.41 1.60 -20.35
C GLY A 361 11.44 0.51 -20.06
N GLY A 362 11.24 -0.72 -20.56
CA GLY A 362 12.24 -1.79 -20.55
C GLY A 362 11.96 -2.94 -19.57
N PRO A 363 12.77 -4.02 -19.60
CA PRO A 363 12.52 -5.28 -18.90
C PRO A 363 12.89 -5.23 -17.41
N LYS A 364 12.56 -4.15 -16.71
CA LYS A 364 12.80 -4.05 -15.26
C LYS A 364 11.63 -4.65 -14.50
N SER A 365 11.95 -5.41 -13.45
CA SER A 365 10.99 -6.04 -12.54
C SER A 365 10.20 -5.05 -11.67
N THR A 366 10.55 -3.75 -11.74
CA THR A 366 9.86 -2.63 -11.10
C THR A 366 10.20 -1.36 -11.89
N ASP A 367 9.20 -0.55 -12.25
CA ASP A 367 9.44 0.81 -12.75
C ASP A 367 9.43 1.80 -11.59
N MET A 368 10.41 2.69 -11.52
CA MET A 368 10.61 3.55 -10.35
C MET A 368 11.09 4.94 -10.77
N LEU A 369 10.41 5.95 -10.25
CA LEU A 369 10.77 7.35 -10.33
C LEU A 369 11.28 7.83 -8.97
N LEU A 370 12.57 8.16 -8.90
CA LEU A 370 13.19 8.74 -7.70
C LEU A 370 12.97 10.26 -7.67
N LEU A 371 12.27 10.74 -6.64
CA LEU A 371 11.95 12.17 -6.48
C LEU A 371 13.05 12.93 -5.72
N ASN A 372 13.81 12.25 -4.85
CA ASN A 372 14.99 12.79 -4.18
C ASN A 372 16.12 11.75 -4.10
N ALA A 373 16.80 11.54 -5.23
CA ALA A 373 17.87 10.56 -5.35
C ALA A 373 19.04 10.82 -4.37
N ASN A 374 19.27 12.08 -3.97
CA ASN A 374 20.39 12.47 -3.12
C ASN A 374 20.11 12.30 -1.61
N ARG A 375 18.90 11.91 -1.20
CA ARG A 375 18.52 11.61 0.20
C ARG A 375 18.74 12.78 1.19
N ASN A 376 18.77 14.02 0.71
CA ASN A 376 19.18 15.17 1.52
C ASN A 376 18.02 15.97 2.14
N TRP A 377 16.77 15.57 1.92
CA TRP A 377 15.66 16.24 2.60
C TRP A 377 15.63 15.84 4.08
N ARG A 378 15.02 16.69 4.92
CA ARG A 378 14.98 16.50 6.37
C ARG A 378 13.59 16.80 6.90
N THR A 379 12.98 15.92 7.66
CA THR A 379 11.67 16.18 8.30
C THR A 379 11.78 17.08 9.54
N PRO A 380 10.71 17.79 9.92
CA PRO A 380 9.53 18.11 9.10
C PRO A 380 9.91 19.04 7.94
N THR A 381 9.27 18.87 6.79
CA THR A 381 9.57 19.62 5.56
C THR A 381 8.38 19.61 4.62
N HIS A 382 8.41 20.53 3.68
CA HIS A 382 7.48 20.61 2.57
C HIS A 382 8.32 20.67 1.29
N PHE A 383 8.00 19.79 0.34
CA PHE A 383 8.63 19.75 -0.96
C PHE A 383 7.60 19.50 -2.06
N SER A 384 7.90 20.01 -3.24
CA SER A 384 7.16 19.71 -4.46
C SER A 384 8.13 19.29 -5.54
N TRP A 385 7.69 18.35 -6.35
CA TRP A 385 8.33 17.93 -7.58
C TRP A 385 7.29 18.05 -8.70
N ASP A 386 7.67 18.68 -9.79
CA ASP A 386 6.83 18.80 -10.98
C ASP A 386 7.76 18.64 -12.19
N GLU A 387 7.42 17.71 -13.09
CA GLU A 387 8.19 17.43 -14.30
C GLU A 387 8.34 18.66 -15.21
N TYR A 388 7.45 19.65 -15.07
CA TYR A 388 7.49 20.95 -15.74
C TYR A 388 8.25 22.02 -14.96
N ALA A 389 8.39 21.87 -13.64
CA ALA A 389 8.95 22.91 -12.77
C ALA A 389 10.47 22.95 -12.76
N ASP A 390 11.15 21.87 -13.10
CA ASP A 390 12.57 21.92 -13.42
C ASP A 390 12.97 20.69 -14.21
N LYS A 391 13.80 20.90 -15.23
CA LYS A 391 14.55 19.85 -15.93
C LYS A 391 14.97 18.83 -14.87
N ARG A 392 14.66 17.54 -15.10
CA ARG A 392 15.12 16.41 -14.27
C ARG A 392 16.39 16.77 -13.53
N PRO A 393 16.51 16.51 -12.21
CA PRO A 393 17.81 16.60 -11.57
C PRO A 393 18.76 15.81 -12.45
N LYS A 394 19.63 16.51 -13.21
CA LYS A 394 20.71 15.85 -13.92
C LYS A 394 21.36 15.05 -12.84
N ALA A 395 21.40 13.72 -12.99
CA ALA A 395 22.10 12.85 -12.07
C ALA A 395 23.41 13.58 -11.72
N LEU A 396 23.47 14.11 -10.50
CA LEU A 396 24.63 14.86 -10.07
C LEU A 396 25.72 13.81 -10.06
N LYS A 397 26.63 13.93 -11.03
CA LYS A 397 27.75 13.02 -11.20
C LYS A 397 28.59 12.96 -9.94
#